data_AF-A0A7C4SB38-F1
#
_entry.id   AF-A0A7C4SB38-F1
#
_cell.length_a   1.000
_cell.length_b   1.000
_cell.length_c   1.000
_cell.angle_alpha   90.00
_cell.angle_beta   90.00
_cell.angle_gamma   90.00
#
_symmetry.space_group_name_H-M   'P 1'
#
loop_
_entity.id
_entity.type
_entity.pdbx_description
1 polymer ?
#
loop_
_entity_poly.entity_id
_entity_poly.type
_entity_poly.pdbx_seq_one_letter_code
_entity_poly.pdbx_strand_id
1 'polypeptide(L)'
;MKKPWPLFSCSPHCGIVNWIYVSKDGYLVPINRLLDFEKFFNVLLKLSESIESKGKIQILFALFIAALKSLNWRLVHKEIGLLNFFKTVLRMHMSPTYKSLGTIRRRIFLLGSMAFMDRYNFDLNRLRRCVIHYVTPDLMIIPFCAYNNIYRPRIEAEYSEKEIALKV
;
A
#
# COMPACT_ATOMS: atom_id res chain seq x y z
N MET A 1 11.54 -30.25 -1.47
CA MET A 1 11.82 -28.80 -1.68
C MET A 1 10.55 -28.02 -1.38
N LYS A 2 10.60 -27.04 -0.45
CA LYS A 2 9.46 -26.12 -0.20
C LYS A 2 9.17 -25.39 -1.52
N LYS A 3 7.91 -25.42 -1.97
CA LYS A 3 7.46 -24.70 -3.18
C LYS A 3 7.87 -23.22 -3.02
N PRO A 4 8.70 -22.65 -3.91
CA PRO A 4 9.05 -21.24 -3.80
C PRO A 4 7.75 -20.45 -3.97
N TRP A 5 7.37 -19.70 -2.94
CA TRP A 5 6.29 -18.74 -3.08
C TRP A 5 6.73 -17.74 -4.15
N PRO A 6 5.94 -17.52 -5.22
CA PRO A 6 6.25 -16.46 -6.17
C PRO A 6 6.38 -15.16 -5.37
N LEU A 7 7.52 -14.49 -5.51
CA LEU A 7 7.72 -13.16 -4.96
C LEU A 7 6.83 -12.22 -5.78
N PHE A 8 5.56 -12.10 -5.41
CA PHE A 8 4.65 -11.06 -5.89
C PHE A 8 5.05 -9.69 -5.30
N SER A 9 6.34 -9.35 -5.40
CA SER A 9 6.86 -8.05 -4.97
C SER A 9 7.24 -7.25 -6.20
N CYS A 10 6.67 -6.05 -6.29
CA CYS A 10 7.12 -5.06 -7.23
C CYS A 10 8.61 -4.74 -6.99
N SER A 11 9.29 -4.23 -8.01
CA SER A 11 10.62 -3.63 -7.79
C SER A 11 10.52 -2.53 -6.73
N PRO A 12 11.45 -2.45 -5.75
CA PRO A 12 11.43 -1.40 -4.73
C PRO A 12 11.58 0.00 -5.31
N HIS A 13 12.11 0.10 -6.54
CA HIS A 13 12.22 1.35 -7.29
C HIS A 13 10.95 1.68 -8.09
N CYS A 14 9.88 0.88 -7.97
CA CYS A 14 8.67 1.05 -8.79
C CYS A 14 7.81 2.23 -8.34
N GLY A 15 7.67 2.37 -7.03
CA GLY A 15 6.89 3.44 -6.43
C GLY A 15 7.00 3.39 -4.92
N ILE A 16 6.64 4.50 -4.30
CA ILE A 16 6.58 4.66 -2.86
C ILE A 16 5.17 5.09 -2.48
N VAL A 17 4.74 4.71 -1.29
CA VAL A 17 3.45 5.11 -0.76
C VAL A 17 3.55 5.41 0.71
N ASN A 18 2.82 6.43 1.14
CA ASN A 18 2.68 6.77 2.55
C ASN A 18 1.24 7.19 2.83
N TRP A 19 0.82 7.10 4.09
CA TRP A 19 -0.47 7.61 4.53
C TRP A 19 -0.26 8.95 5.24
N ILE A 20 -1.09 9.93 4.92
CA ILE A 20 -1.03 11.26 5.53
C ILE A 20 -2.31 11.48 6.32
N TYR A 21 -2.18 11.89 7.57
CA TYR A 21 -3.27 12.30 8.46
C TYR A 21 -3.41 13.83 8.44
N VAL A 22 -4.62 14.34 8.21
CA VAL A 22 -4.94 15.76 8.28
C VAL A 22 -5.39 16.10 9.70
N SER A 23 -4.51 16.80 10.42
CA SER A 23 -4.74 17.26 11.80
C SER A 23 -6.01 18.09 11.91
N LYS A 24 -6.59 18.15 13.12
CA LYS A 24 -7.67 19.12 13.44
C LYS A 24 -7.25 20.56 13.14
N ASP A 25 -5.97 20.85 13.29
CA ASP A 25 -5.37 22.18 13.06
C ASP A 25 -5.00 22.42 11.58
N GLY A 26 -5.30 21.48 10.68
CA GLY A 26 -5.04 21.61 9.23
C GLY A 26 -3.66 21.13 8.75
N TYR A 27 -2.74 20.79 9.66
CA TYR A 27 -1.42 20.28 9.30
C TYR A 27 -1.46 18.86 8.71
N LEU A 28 -0.57 18.60 7.74
CA LEU A 28 -0.34 17.27 7.19
C LEU A 28 0.66 16.50 8.05
N VAL A 29 0.22 15.38 8.61
CA VAL A 29 1.00 14.55 9.52
C VAL A 29 1.25 13.19 8.88
N PRO A 30 2.49 12.85 8.49
CA PRO A 30 2.81 11.53 7.96
C PRO A 30 2.49 10.44 8.98
N ILE A 31 2.03 9.28 8.51
CA ILE A 31 1.64 8.17 9.39
C ILE A 31 2.80 7.70 10.27
N ASN A 32 4.05 7.85 9.81
CA ASN A 32 5.28 7.56 10.56
C ASN A 32 5.44 8.41 11.83
N ARG A 33 4.71 9.53 11.97
CA ARG A 33 4.67 10.33 13.21
C ARG A 33 3.63 9.80 14.21
N LEU A 34 2.58 9.13 13.71
CA LEU A 34 1.59 8.46 14.54
C LEU A 34 2.04 7.06 14.95
N LEU A 35 2.76 6.36 14.06
CA LEU A 35 3.22 5.00 14.25
C LEU A 35 4.73 4.90 14.01
N ASP A 36 5.44 4.46 15.04
CA ASP A 36 6.86 4.15 15.00
C ASP A 36 7.05 2.76 14.34
N PHE A 37 7.31 2.79 13.04
CA PHE A 37 7.47 1.57 12.25
C PHE A 37 8.71 0.78 12.67
N GLU A 38 9.82 1.45 13.00
CA GLU A 38 11.05 0.77 13.41
C GLU A 38 10.83 -0.03 14.69
N LYS A 39 10.19 0.59 15.70
CA LYS A 39 9.84 -0.10 16.93
C LYS A 39 8.91 -1.28 16.68
N PHE A 40 7.92 -1.13 15.82
CA PHE A 40 7.00 -2.21 15.47
C PHE A 40 7.72 -3.37 14.75
N PHE A 41 8.51 -3.08 13.72
CA PHE A 41 9.25 -4.07 12.95
C PHE A 41 10.32 -4.78 13.80
N ASN A 42 10.99 -4.08 14.70
CA ASN A 42 11.93 -4.70 15.63
C ASN A 42 11.27 -5.75 16.52
N VAL A 43 10.02 -5.52 16.96
CA VAL A 43 9.26 -6.53 17.71
C VAL A 43 8.83 -7.68 16.80
N LEU A 44 8.39 -7.39 15.57
CA LEU A 44 8.04 -8.43 14.59
C LEU A 44 9.22 -9.36 14.27
N LEU A 45 10.41 -8.81 14.05
CA LEU A 45 11.61 -9.58 13.73
C LEU A 45 11.98 -10.51 14.90
N LYS A 46 12.03 -9.99 16.13
CA LYS A 46 12.26 -10.80 17.34
C LYS A 46 11.18 -11.87 17.55
N LEU A 47 9.93 -11.54 17.23
CA LEU A 47 8.84 -12.51 17.33
C LEU A 47 8.98 -13.62 16.29
N SER A 48 9.45 -13.29 15.08
CA SER A 48 9.65 -14.26 13.99
C SER A 48 10.72 -15.30 14.32
N GLU A 49 11.78 -14.93 15.05
CA GLU A 49 12.83 -15.84 15.51
C GLU A 49 12.33 -16.87 16.54
N SER A 50 11.27 -16.52 17.28
CA SER A 50 10.72 -17.33 18.36
C SER A 50 9.28 -17.80 18.07
N ILE A 51 8.87 -17.79 16.80
CA ILE A 51 7.47 -18.06 16.44
C ILE A 51 7.12 -19.55 16.54
N GLU A 52 8.07 -20.43 16.20
CA GLU A 52 7.86 -21.88 16.22
C GLU A 52 7.66 -22.42 17.63
N SER A 53 8.22 -21.76 18.65
CA SER A 53 8.10 -22.15 20.06
C SER A 53 6.91 -21.52 20.78
N LYS A 54 6.09 -20.70 20.10
CA LYS A 54 5.01 -19.94 20.73
C LYS A 54 3.62 -20.39 20.28
N GLY A 55 2.70 -20.40 21.24
CA GLY A 55 1.28 -20.61 20.94
C GLY A 55 0.66 -19.42 20.20
N LYS A 56 -0.38 -19.68 19.41
CA LYS A 56 -1.12 -18.65 18.63
C LYS A 56 -1.56 -17.46 19.49
N ILE A 57 -2.06 -17.72 20.70
CA ILE A 57 -2.51 -16.67 21.63
C ILE A 57 -1.35 -15.76 22.05
N GLN A 58 -0.19 -16.34 22.38
CA GLN A 58 1.00 -15.58 22.77
C GLN A 58 1.49 -14.68 21.62
N ILE A 59 1.47 -15.20 20.38
CA ILE A 59 1.82 -14.43 19.18
C ILE A 59 0.86 -13.24 19.01
N LEU A 60 -0.46 -13.47 19.08
CA LEU A 60 -1.47 -12.42 18.94
C LEU A 60 -1.33 -11.35 20.04
N PHE A 61 -1.11 -11.75 21.29
CA PHE A 61 -0.87 -10.80 22.38
C PHE A 61 0.40 -9.98 22.19
N ALA A 62 1.50 -10.61 21.74
CA ALA A 62 2.74 -9.92 21.44
C ALA A 62 2.55 -8.89 20.32
N LEU A 63 1.84 -9.24 19.25
CA LEU A 63 1.50 -8.34 18.15
C LEU A 63 0.63 -7.16 18.60
N PHE A 64 -0.37 -7.43 19.45
CA PHE A 64 -1.24 -6.40 20.00
C PHE A 64 -0.45 -5.39 20.85
N ILE A 65 0.41 -5.88 21.75
CA ILE A 65 1.28 -5.03 22.56
C ILE A 65 2.28 -4.27 21.69
N ALA A 66 2.84 -4.91 20.65
CA ALA A 66 3.74 -4.26 19.70
C ALA A 66 3.04 -3.07 19.02
N ALA A 67 1.81 -3.29 18.52
CA ALA A 67 1.02 -2.24 17.88
C ALA A 67 0.74 -1.08 18.85
N LEU A 68 0.27 -1.36 20.07
CA LEU A 68 0.01 -0.31 21.08
C LEU A 68 1.28 0.45 21.48
N LYS A 69 2.41 -0.23 21.66
CA LYS A 69 3.69 0.40 22.05
C LYS A 69 4.30 1.24 20.94
N SER A 70 3.93 0.99 19.69
CA SER A 70 4.45 1.70 18.52
C SER A 70 3.63 2.94 18.19
N LEU A 71 2.48 3.15 18.83
CA LEU A 71 1.68 4.36 18.66
C LEU A 71 2.22 5.52 19.48
N ASN A 72 2.23 6.70 18.87
CA ASN A 72 2.42 7.96 19.57
C ASN A 72 1.11 8.36 20.28
N TRP A 73 0.95 7.90 21.52
CA TRP A 73 -0.27 8.12 22.30
C TRP A 73 -0.62 9.59 22.53
N ARG A 74 0.37 10.48 22.60
CA ARG A 74 0.14 11.93 22.72
C ARG A 74 -0.58 12.46 21.47
N LEU A 75 -0.08 12.08 20.30
CA LEU A 75 -0.65 12.49 19.02
C LEU A 75 -2.01 11.81 18.75
N VAL A 76 -2.14 10.51 19.07
CA VAL A 76 -3.42 9.79 18.96
C VAL A 76 -4.49 10.43 19.86
N HIS A 77 -4.14 10.77 21.10
CA HIS A 77 -5.07 11.43 22.02
C HIS A 77 -5.49 12.81 21.50
N LYS A 78 -4.54 13.64 21.05
CA LYS A 78 -4.80 14.98 20.48
C LYS A 78 -5.74 14.91 19.26
N GLU A 79 -5.39 14.06 18.29
CA GLU A 79 -6.02 14.07 16.97
C GLU A 79 -7.29 13.22 16.91
N ILE A 80 -7.29 12.02 17.51
CA ILE A 80 -8.39 11.06 17.40
C ILE A 80 -9.24 11.04 18.68
N GLY A 81 -8.58 11.11 19.84
CA GLY A 81 -9.18 10.90 21.16
C GLY A 81 -9.27 9.42 21.53
N LEU A 82 -8.98 9.09 22.79
CA LEU A 82 -8.85 7.70 23.24
C LEU A 82 -10.14 6.88 23.09
N LEU A 83 -11.29 7.44 23.51
CA LEU A 83 -12.58 6.76 23.40
C LEU A 83 -12.92 6.45 21.93
N ASN A 84 -12.71 7.41 21.03
CA ASN A 84 -12.94 7.23 19.61
C ASN A 84 -11.98 6.21 18.99
N PHE A 85 -10.71 6.24 19.41
CA PHE A 85 -9.72 5.27 18.98
C PHE A 85 -10.14 3.85 19.37
N PHE A 86 -10.37 3.57 20.66
CA PHE A 86 -10.78 2.24 21.11
C PHE A 86 -12.11 1.78 20.52
N LYS A 87 -13.09 2.69 20.41
CA LYS A 87 -14.37 2.39 19.74
C LYS A 87 -14.18 2.01 18.28
N THR A 88 -13.27 2.69 17.57
CA THR A 88 -12.96 2.38 16.16
C THR A 88 -12.22 1.05 16.04
N VAL A 89 -11.20 0.81 16.89
CA VAL A 89 -10.44 -0.44 16.91
C VAL A 89 -11.35 -1.63 17.21
N LEU A 90 -12.23 -1.51 18.20
CA LEU A 90 -13.19 -2.56 18.56
C LEU A 90 -14.18 -2.84 17.41
N ARG A 91 -14.77 -1.79 16.83
CA ARG A 91 -15.69 -1.92 15.69
C ARG A 91 -15.01 -2.52 14.46
N MET A 92 -13.74 -2.21 14.22
CA MET A 92 -12.98 -2.79 13.11
C MET A 92 -12.84 -4.30 13.23
N HIS A 93 -12.61 -4.82 14.45
CA HIS A 93 -12.45 -6.26 14.69
C HIS A 93 -13.79 -7.00 14.76
N MET A 94 -14.84 -6.38 15.32
CA MET A 94 -16.15 -7.01 15.48
C MET A 94 -17.02 -6.93 14.21
N SER A 95 -16.85 -5.89 13.39
CA SER A 95 -17.68 -5.65 12.19
C SER A 95 -16.86 -4.92 11.13
N PRO A 96 -15.95 -5.61 10.43
CA PRO A 96 -15.05 -5.02 9.44
C PRO A 96 -15.86 -4.52 8.24
N THR A 97 -16.16 -3.23 8.21
CA THR A 97 -16.86 -2.56 7.12
C THR A 97 -16.15 -1.26 6.80
N TYR A 98 -16.33 -0.72 5.60
CA TYR A 98 -15.77 0.60 5.27
C TYR A 98 -16.24 1.68 6.26
N LYS A 99 -17.49 1.58 6.74
CA LYS A 99 -18.07 2.49 7.74
C LYS A 99 -17.40 2.39 9.11
N SER A 100 -16.94 1.21 9.54
CA SER A 100 -16.31 1.05 10.85
C SER A 100 -14.99 1.81 10.98
N LEU A 101 -14.29 2.04 9.85
CA LEU A 101 -13.08 2.86 9.77
C LEU A 101 -13.34 4.36 9.55
N GLY A 102 -14.57 4.75 9.23
CA GLY A 102 -14.90 6.09 8.73
C GLY A 102 -14.46 7.23 9.65
N THR A 103 -14.53 7.05 10.97
CA THR A 103 -14.18 8.10 11.95
C THR A 103 -12.71 8.51 11.86
N ILE A 104 -11.81 7.54 11.67
CA ILE A 104 -10.36 7.80 11.57
C ILE A 104 -9.96 8.02 10.10
N ARG A 105 -10.49 7.18 9.19
CA ARG A 105 -10.12 7.17 7.78
C ARG A 105 -10.46 8.47 7.05
N ARG A 106 -11.51 9.21 7.43
CA ARG A 106 -11.89 10.47 6.76
C ARG A 106 -10.81 11.55 6.78
N ARG A 107 -9.89 11.48 7.75
CA ARG A 107 -8.75 12.39 7.87
C ARG A 107 -7.45 11.76 7.36
N ILE A 108 -7.49 10.55 6.82
CA ILE A 108 -6.32 9.85 6.30
C ILE A 108 -6.47 9.72 4.79
N PHE A 109 -5.49 10.21 4.04
CA PHE A 109 -5.38 9.95 2.61
C PHE A 109 -4.06 9.26 2.27
N LEU A 110 -4.07 8.54 1.15
CA LEU A 110 -2.90 7.87 0.62
C LEU A 110 -2.14 8.84 -0.29
N LEU A 111 -0.86 9.06 -0.03
CA LEU A 111 0.05 9.75 -0.92
C LEU A 111 0.96 8.71 -1.57
N GLY A 112 0.79 8.50 -2.87
CA GLY A 112 1.62 7.60 -3.67
C GLY A 112 2.43 8.37 -4.71
N SER A 113 3.64 7.88 -5.00
CA SER A 113 4.44 8.33 -6.13
C SER A 113 4.96 7.11 -6.89
N MET A 114 4.86 7.15 -8.21
CA MET A 114 5.32 6.09 -9.10
C MET A 114 6.49 6.60 -9.92
N ALA A 115 7.58 5.85 -9.94
CA ALA A 115 8.79 6.24 -10.67
C ALA A 115 8.78 5.63 -12.08
N PHE A 116 7.77 5.90 -12.91
CA PHE A 116 7.64 5.25 -14.22
C PHE A 116 8.92 5.36 -15.07
N MET A 117 9.25 4.28 -15.80
CA MET A 117 10.42 4.27 -16.67
C MET A 117 10.10 4.95 -18.00
N ASP A 118 11.10 5.60 -18.57
CA ASP A 118 11.13 6.17 -19.92
C ASP A 118 12.22 5.47 -20.77
N ARG A 119 12.48 5.99 -21.97
CA ARG A 119 13.49 5.43 -22.91
C ARG A 119 14.94 5.54 -22.42
N TYR A 120 15.25 6.49 -21.54
CA TYR A 120 16.61 6.73 -21.04
C TYR A 120 16.95 5.92 -19.78
N ASN A 121 15.94 5.55 -18.99
CA ASN A 121 16.11 4.79 -17.73
C ASN A 121 15.41 3.42 -17.74
N PHE A 122 15.16 2.86 -18.93
CA PHE A 122 14.45 1.60 -19.10
C PHE A 122 15.26 0.41 -18.57
N ASP A 123 14.78 -0.22 -17.50
CA ASP A 123 15.42 -1.38 -16.87
C ASP A 123 14.56 -2.65 -17.03
N LEU A 124 15.10 -3.64 -17.75
CA LEU A 124 14.46 -4.93 -17.99
C LEU A 124 14.27 -5.75 -16.70
N ASN A 125 15.18 -5.67 -15.72
CA ASN A 125 15.04 -6.39 -14.46
C ASN A 125 13.88 -5.83 -13.64
N ARG A 126 13.74 -4.50 -13.63
CA ARG A 126 12.59 -3.83 -13.03
C ARG A 126 11.29 -4.16 -13.76
N LEU A 127 11.31 -4.24 -15.09
CA LEU A 127 10.15 -4.61 -15.91
C LEU A 127 9.64 -6.03 -15.62
N ARG A 128 10.53 -7.00 -15.45
CA ARG A 128 10.19 -8.40 -15.10
C ARG A 128 9.47 -8.53 -13.75
N ARG A 129 9.55 -7.50 -12.90
CA ARG A 129 8.91 -7.40 -11.59
C ARG A 129 7.78 -6.35 -11.58
N CYS A 130 7.26 -5.97 -12.75
CA CYS A 130 6.11 -5.07 -12.81
C CYS A 130 4.87 -5.76 -12.24
N VAL A 131 4.02 -5.00 -11.53
CA VAL A 131 2.75 -5.49 -10.97
C VAL A 131 1.54 -4.80 -11.59
N ILE A 132 1.77 -3.87 -12.52
CA ILE A 132 0.75 -3.14 -13.26
C ILE A 132 0.88 -3.54 -14.72
N HIS A 133 -0.18 -4.08 -15.30
CA HIS A 133 -0.18 -4.61 -16.66
C HIS A 133 -1.39 -4.08 -17.42
N TYR A 134 -1.22 -3.94 -18.72
CA TYR A 134 -2.31 -3.75 -19.67
C TYR A 134 -2.60 -5.05 -20.37
N VAL A 135 -3.87 -5.32 -20.60
CA VAL A 135 -4.33 -6.38 -21.49
C VAL A 135 -4.74 -5.73 -22.80
N THR A 136 -4.18 -6.21 -23.90
CA THR A 136 -4.50 -5.73 -25.25
C THR A 136 -5.66 -6.54 -25.86
N PRO A 137 -6.29 -6.06 -26.95
CA PRO A 137 -7.38 -6.80 -27.61
C PRO A 137 -6.97 -8.18 -28.16
N ASP A 138 -5.71 -8.36 -28.56
CA ASP A 138 -5.11 -9.67 -28.91
C ASP A 138 -4.71 -10.51 -27.69
N LEU A 139 -5.20 -10.15 -26.49
CA LEU A 139 -5.02 -10.87 -25.22
C LEU A 139 -3.56 -10.92 -24.72
N MET A 140 -2.70 -10.03 -25.19
CA MET A 140 -1.34 -9.89 -24.66
C MET A 140 -1.37 -9.15 -23.32
N ILE A 141 -0.65 -9.69 -22.32
CA ILE A 141 -0.45 -9.04 -21.02
C ILE A 141 0.91 -8.33 -21.05
N ILE A 142 0.89 -7.00 -21.07
CA ILE A 142 2.08 -6.17 -21.25
C ILE A 142 2.32 -5.33 -19.99
N PRO A 143 3.52 -5.38 -19.37
CA PRO A 143 3.88 -4.51 -18.26
C PRO A 143 3.70 -3.03 -18.57
N PHE A 144 3.23 -2.23 -17.60
CA PHE A 144 2.88 -0.81 -17.78
C PHE A 144 3.97 -0.01 -18.51
N CYS A 145 5.21 -0.08 -18.03
CA CYS A 145 6.30 0.71 -18.62
C CYS A 145 6.65 0.24 -20.05
N ALA A 146 6.57 -1.06 -20.34
CA ALA A 146 6.79 -1.58 -21.69
C ALA A 146 5.68 -1.16 -22.64
N TYR A 147 4.42 -1.25 -22.21
CA TYR A 147 3.29 -0.78 -22.99
C TYR A 147 3.51 0.69 -23.37
N ASN A 148 3.72 1.57 -22.39
CA ASN A 148 3.84 3.01 -22.63
C ASN A 148 5.03 3.43 -23.50
N ASN A 149 6.18 2.75 -23.39
CA ASN A 149 7.38 3.16 -24.11
C ASN A 149 7.57 2.48 -25.48
N ILE A 150 7.03 1.28 -25.66
CA ILE A 150 7.35 0.40 -26.79
C ILE A 150 6.09 0.03 -27.57
N TYR A 151 5.09 -0.56 -26.92
CA TYR A 151 4.00 -1.23 -27.62
C TYR A 151 2.81 -0.33 -27.93
N ARG A 152 2.61 0.73 -27.14
CA ARG A 152 1.44 1.61 -27.21
C ARG A 152 1.18 2.15 -28.63
N PRO A 153 2.16 2.74 -29.36
CA PRO A 153 1.88 3.28 -30.70
C PRO A 153 1.37 2.23 -31.70
N ARG A 154 1.94 1.02 -31.65
CA ARG A 154 1.52 -0.10 -32.52
C ARG A 154 0.10 -0.55 -32.18
N ILE A 155 -0.17 -0.75 -30.89
CA ILE A 155 -1.48 -1.23 -30.41
C ILE A 155 -2.57 -0.19 -30.67
N GLU A 156 -2.30 1.08 -30.39
CA GLU A 156 -3.25 2.16 -30.70
C GLU A 156 -3.48 2.26 -32.21
N ALA A 157 -2.45 2.14 -33.06
CA ALA A 157 -2.66 2.14 -34.51
C ALA A 157 -3.49 0.95 -35.03
N GLU A 158 -3.33 -0.24 -34.44
CA GLU A 158 -4.06 -1.46 -34.82
C GLU A 158 -5.50 -1.49 -34.32
N TYR A 159 -5.76 -0.95 -33.11
CA TYR A 159 -7.03 -1.17 -32.41
C TYR A 159 -7.77 0.10 -31.97
N SER A 160 -7.17 1.30 -32.04
CA SER A 160 -7.93 2.52 -31.76
C SER A 160 -8.93 2.76 -32.89
N GLU A 161 -10.19 2.93 -32.53
CA GLU A 161 -11.15 3.52 -33.45
C GLU A 161 -10.67 4.93 -33.74
N LYS A 162 -10.49 5.27 -35.02
CA LYS A 162 -10.39 6.67 -35.41
C LYS A 162 -11.71 7.31 -35.01
N GLU A 163 -11.68 8.29 -34.10
CA GLU A 163 -12.84 9.14 -33.86
C GLU A 163 -13.39 9.54 -35.24
N ILE A 164 -14.58 9.04 -35.56
CA ILE A 164 -15.39 9.61 -36.63
C ILE A 164 -15.57 11.04 -36.19
N ALA A 165 -14.89 11.96 -36.87
CA ALA A 165 -15.00 13.39 -36.65
C ALA A 165 -16.48 13.69 -36.40
N LEU A 166 -16.81 14.02 -35.14
CA LEU A 166 -18.12 14.52 -34.80
C LEU A 166 -18.29 15.76 -35.67
N LYS A 167 -19.01 15.57 -36.77
CA LYS A 167 -19.56 16.65 -37.58
C LYS A 167 -20.55 17.36 -36.65
N VAL A 168 -20.02 18.30 -35.88
CA VAL A 168 -20.80 19.40 -35.31
C VAL A 168 -21.09 20.37 -36.45
#